data_AF-M0MQD8-F1
#
_entry.id   AF-M0MQD8-F1
#
_cell.length_a   1.000
_cell.length_b   1.000
_cell.length_c   1.000
_cell.angle_alpha   90.00
_cell.angle_beta   90.00
_cell.angle_gamma   90.00
#
_symmetry.space_group_name_H-M   'P 1'
#
loop_
_entity.id
_entity.type
_entity.pdbx_description
1 polymer ?
#
loop_
_entity_poly.entity_id
_entity_poly.type
_entity_poly.pdbx_seq_one_letter_code
_entity_poly.pdbx_strand_id
1 'polypeptide(L)'
;MDRDVKINLVCGGIVALSGFLGYIVLPLATGDFTDLTRIVTSAMGRSLGYHMLVLTMPSWLITFGGIVCARQWGLDSTWDDVVIVGGINGIPLLMAFATYVIAAVGMALVITVSGPIETPLVVIAAMGLILLALLVGFAFAAIVFVIVFLAVGVGSIAGYTSARAVIYLWGSRSARQ
;
A
#
# COMPACT_ATOMS: atom_id res chain seq x y z
N MET A 1 -22.44 4.39 9.41
CA MET A 1 -21.18 3.71 9.07
C MET A 1 -20.72 2.99 10.32
N ASP A 2 -20.63 1.67 10.20
CA ASP A 2 -20.30 0.77 11.29
C ASP A 2 -18.87 1.04 11.81
N ARG A 3 -18.63 0.73 13.09
CA ARG A 3 -17.40 1.13 13.79
C ARG A 3 -16.17 0.38 13.28
N ASP A 4 -16.34 -0.89 12.92
CA ASP A 4 -15.38 -1.74 12.23
C ASP A 4 -14.90 -1.11 10.90
N VAL A 5 -15.82 -0.57 10.08
CA VAL A 5 -15.49 0.10 8.81
C VAL A 5 -14.66 1.37 9.05
N LYS A 6 -14.96 2.12 10.11
CA LYS A 6 -14.15 3.30 10.50
C LYS A 6 -12.74 2.91 10.91
N ILE A 7 -12.60 1.88 11.75
CA ILE A 7 -11.28 1.38 12.18
C ILE A 7 -10.50 0.90 10.97
N ASN A 8 -11.12 0.10 10.11
CA ASN A 8 -10.53 -0.36 8.86
C ASN A 8 -9.97 0.82 8.03
N LEU A 9 -10.80 1.83 7.75
CA LEU A 9 -10.42 2.93 6.87
C LEU A 9 -9.28 3.77 7.46
N VAL A 10 -9.30 3.99 8.77
CA VAL A 10 -8.23 4.70 9.48
C VAL A 10 -6.94 3.87 9.50
N CYS A 11 -7.03 2.59 9.88
CA CYS A 11 -5.87 1.72 9.99
C CYS A 11 -5.20 1.50 8.62
N GLY A 12 -5.95 1.13 7.60
CA GLY A 12 -5.41 0.97 6.25
C GLY A 12 -4.95 2.28 5.64
N GLY A 13 -5.63 3.40 5.95
CA GLY A 13 -5.20 4.74 5.55
C GLY A 13 -3.84 5.12 6.13
N ILE A 14 -3.57 4.82 7.41
CA ILE A 14 -2.27 5.11 8.04
C ILE A 14 -1.14 4.30 7.39
N VAL A 15 -1.37 3.01 7.10
CA VAL A 15 -0.37 2.15 6.45
C VAL A 15 -0.13 2.58 5.00
N ALA A 16 -1.17 2.97 4.29
CA ALA A 16 -1.03 3.51 2.94
C ALA A 16 -0.27 4.85 2.95
N LEU A 17 -0.55 5.71 3.93
CA LEU A 17 0.16 6.96 4.14
C LEU A 17 1.63 6.74 4.50
N SER A 18 1.97 5.74 5.33
CA SER A 18 3.37 5.43 5.64
C SER A 18 4.13 4.99 4.39
N GLY A 19 3.52 4.16 3.54
CA GLY A 19 4.05 3.81 2.23
C GLY A 19 4.24 5.05 1.35
N PHE A 20 3.22 5.89 1.21
CA PHE A 20 3.29 7.12 0.41
C PHE A 20 4.41 8.05 0.89
N LEU A 21 4.50 8.29 2.20
CA LEU A 21 5.53 9.15 2.79
C LEU A 21 6.93 8.57 2.58
N GLY A 22 7.10 7.26 2.80
CA GLY A 22 8.40 6.60 2.66
C GLY A 22 8.88 6.55 1.22
N TYR A 23 8.05 6.08 0.28
CA TYR A 23 8.51 5.86 -1.11
C TYR A 23 8.44 7.09 -2.01
N ILE A 24 7.62 8.10 -1.66
CA ILE A 24 7.41 9.27 -2.53
C ILE A 24 7.90 10.54 -1.83
N VAL A 25 7.31 10.91 -0.70
CA VAL A 25 7.56 12.23 -0.10
C VAL A 25 8.98 12.38 0.42
N LEU A 26 9.49 11.40 1.18
CA LEU A 26 10.81 11.48 1.78
C LEU A 26 11.92 11.54 0.70
N PRO A 27 11.94 10.67 -0.32
CA PRO A 27 12.93 10.76 -1.40
C PRO A 27 12.86 12.05 -2.22
N LEU A 28 11.65 12.59 -2.45
CA LEU A 28 11.51 13.90 -3.10
C LEU A 28 12.09 15.02 -2.24
N ALA A 29 11.86 14.97 -0.92
CA ALA A 29 12.39 15.96 0.02
C ALA A 29 13.91 15.87 0.20
N THR A 30 14.50 14.68 0.10
CA THR A 30 15.96 14.49 0.20
C THR A 30 16.69 14.70 -1.12
N GLY A 31 15.96 14.93 -2.22
CA GLY A 31 16.55 15.10 -3.55
C GLY A 31 17.04 13.80 -4.20
N ASP A 32 16.65 12.64 -3.66
CA ASP A 32 16.98 11.32 -4.22
C ASP A 32 16.40 11.16 -5.64
N PHE A 33 15.30 11.85 -5.95
CA PHE A 33 14.67 11.84 -7.28
C PHE A 33 14.54 13.24 -7.86
N THR A 34 14.99 13.38 -9.11
CA THR A 34 14.74 14.56 -9.94
C THR A 34 13.50 14.41 -10.83
N ASP A 35 12.89 13.22 -10.91
CA ASP A 35 11.71 12.95 -11.75
C ASP A 35 10.87 11.76 -11.23
N LEU A 36 9.56 11.79 -11.51
CA LEU A 36 8.56 10.81 -11.05
C LEU A 36 8.80 9.40 -11.59
N THR A 37 9.45 9.29 -12.75
CA THR A 37 9.81 8.01 -13.39
C THR A 37 10.76 7.17 -12.54
N ARG A 38 11.54 7.79 -11.64
CA ARG A 38 12.49 7.08 -10.75
C ARG A 38 11.83 6.45 -9.54
N ILE A 39 10.59 6.82 -9.21
CA ILE A 39 9.90 6.32 -8.01
C ILE A 39 9.78 4.80 -8.04
N VAL A 40 9.35 4.22 -9.16
CA VAL A 40 9.12 2.78 -9.30
C VAL A 40 10.42 1.99 -9.24
N THR A 41 11.44 2.41 -9.99
CA THR A 41 12.78 1.79 -9.94
C THR A 41 13.43 1.92 -8.58
N SER A 42 13.16 3.03 -7.87
CA SER A 42 13.71 3.23 -6.54
C SER A 42 13.11 2.28 -5.53
N ALA A 43 11.80 2.05 -5.59
CA ALA A 43 11.12 1.14 -4.67
C ALA A 43 11.72 -0.26 -4.78
N MET A 44 11.95 -0.74 -6.01
CA MET A 44 12.59 -2.04 -6.24
C MET A 44 14.07 -2.08 -5.84
N GLY A 45 14.76 -0.94 -5.89
CA GLY A 45 16.17 -0.82 -5.53
C GLY A 45 16.43 -0.58 -4.04
N ARG A 46 15.41 -0.40 -3.21
CA ARG A 46 15.58 -0.24 -1.76
C ARG A 46 15.92 -1.59 -1.10
N SER A 47 16.62 -1.52 0.03
CA SER A 47 16.98 -2.71 0.79
C SER A 47 15.75 -3.37 1.44
N LEU A 48 15.84 -4.67 1.72
CA LEU A 48 14.79 -5.39 2.45
C LEU A 48 14.46 -4.72 3.79
N GLY A 49 15.47 -4.23 4.52
CA GLY A 49 15.29 -3.52 5.78
C GLY A 49 14.50 -2.22 5.63
N TYR A 50 14.62 -1.53 4.50
CA TYR A 50 13.83 -0.34 4.22
C TYR A 50 12.35 -0.69 4.01
N HIS A 51 12.05 -1.76 3.26
CA HIS A 51 10.69 -2.25 3.09
C HIS A 51 10.06 -2.65 4.43
N MET A 52 10.84 -3.30 5.30
CA MET A 52 10.39 -3.65 6.65
C MET A 52 10.07 -2.41 7.48
N LEU A 53 10.92 -1.39 7.45
CA LEU A 53 10.72 -0.16 8.21
C LEU A 53 9.49 0.63 7.75
N VAL A 54 9.27 0.75 6.43
CA VAL A 54 8.25 1.64 5.86
C VAL A 54 6.87 0.99 5.76
N LEU A 55 6.82 -0.33 5.59
CA LEU A 55 5.57 -1.09 5.38
C LEU A 55 5.29 -2.06 6.52
N THR A 56 6.25 -2.94 6.84
CA THR A 56 6.03 -4.03 7.82
C THR A 56 5.86 -3.50 9.25
N MET A 57 6.70 -2.56 9.70
CA MET A 57 6.59 -2.00 11.06
C MET A 57 5.28 -1.21 11.25
N PRO A 58 4.90 -0.27 10.36
CA PRO A 58 3.62 0.43 10.48
C PRO A 58 2.43 -0.52 10.42
N SER A 59 2.40 -1.48 9.49
CA SER A 59 1.31 -2.46 9.42
C SER A 59 1.23 -3.34 10.67
N TRP A 60 2.36 -3.73 11.25
CA TRP A 60 2.41 -4.44 12.53
C TRP A 60 1.79 -3.62 13.67
N LEU A 61 2.27 -2.39 13.89
CA LEU A 61 1.80 -1.51 14.95
C LEU A 61 0.31 -1.19 14.82
N ILE A 62 -0.13 -0.87 13.61
CA ILE A 62 -1.49 -0.46 13.33
C ILE A 62 -2.45 -1.65 13.38
N THR A 63 -2.03 -2.84 12.93
CA THR A 63 -2.85 -4.05 13.11
C THR A 63 -2.97 -4.40 14.59
N PHE A 64 -1.87 -4.34 15.34
CA PHE A 64 -1.89 -4.59 16.77
C PHE A 64 -2.84 -3.63 17.49
N GLY A 65 -2.65 -2.33 17.29
CA GLY A 65 -3.47 -1.28 17.92
C GLY A 65 -4.93 -1.35 17.48
N GLY A 66 -5.19 -1.57 16.18
CA GLY A 66 -6.53 -1.68 15.62
C GLY A 66 -7.34 -2.81 16.25
N ILE A 67 -6.74 -3.99 16.40
CA ILE A 67 -7.39 -5.15 17.02
C ILE A 67 -7.62 -4.90 18.53
N VAL A 68 -6.63 -4.37 19.25
CA VAL A 68 -6.80 -4.05 20.68
C VAL A 68 -7.92 -3.02 20.89
N CYS A 69 -7.96 -1.96 20.10
CA CYS A 69 -9.03 -0.95 20.15
C CYS A 69 -10.40 -1.53 19.80
N ALA A 70 -10.48 -2.41 18.79
CA ALA A 70 -11.73 -3.06 18.40
C ALA A 70 -12.32 -3.88 19.56
N ARG A 71 -11.48 -4.66 20.25
CA ARG A 71 -11.89 -5.43 21.44
C ARG A 71 -12.31 -4.54 22.60
N GLN A 72 -11.61 -3.44 22.84
CA GLN A 72 -12.04 -2.45 23.85
C GLN A 72 -13.40 -1.83 23.54
N TRP A 73 -13.83 -1.85 22.28
CA TRP A 73 -15.14 -1.35 21.86
C TRP A 73 -16.20 -2.45 21.72
N GLY A 74 -15.91 -3.68 22.17
CA GLY A 74 -16.84 -4.81 22.14
C GLY A 74 -17.02 -5.45 20.76
N LEU A 75 -16.14 -5.16 19.80
CA LEU A 75 -16.10 -5.85 18.52
C LEU A 75 -15.26 -7.11 18.69
N ASP A 76 -15.91 -8.25 18.96
CA ASP A 76 -15.25 -9.50 19.32
C ASP A 76 -15.35 -10.59 18.24
N SER A 77 -16.01 -10.31 17.11
CA SER A 77 -16.25 -11.34 16.09
C SER A 77 -15.03 -11.57 15.21
N THR A 78 -14.93 -12.78 14.65
CA THR A 78 -13.93 -13.10 13.61
C THR A 78 -14.13 -12.24 12.36
N TRP A 79 -15.38 -11.83 12.08
CA TRP A 79 -15.68 -10.97 10.94
C TRP A 79 -15.08 -9.57 11.11
N ASP A 80 -15.17 -8.99 12.31
CA ASP A 80 -14.56 -7.69 12.61
C ASP A 80 -13.04 -7.72 12.38
N ASP A 81 -12.38 -8.82 12.77
CA ASP A 81 -10.95 -9.01 12.56
C ASP A 81 -10.61 -9.04 11.07
N VAL A 82 -11.40 -9.78 10.28
CA VAL A 82 -11.22 -9.88 8.81
C VAL A 82 -11.43 -8.52 8.15
N VAL A 83 -12.42 -7.76 8.58
CA VAL A 83 -12.68 -6.41 8.05
C VAL A 83 -11.49 -5.49 8.35
N ILE A 84 -10.96 -5.50 9.56
CA ILE A 84 -9.83 -4.63 9.96
C ILE A 84 -8.55 -5.03 9.22
N VAL A 85 -8.16 -6.31 9.28
CA VAL A 85 -6.93 -6.81 8.64
C VAL A 85 -7.03 -6.70 7.12
N GLY A 86 -8.21 -7.01 6.56
CA GLY A 86 -8.50 -6.86 5.14
C GLY A 86 -8.35 -5.41 4.67
N GLY A 87 -8.79 -4.45 5.47
CA GLY A 87 -8.55 -3.02 5.23
C GLY A 87 -7.09 -2.62 5.21
N ILE A 88 -6.35 -3.08 6.21
CA ILE A 88 -4.91 -2.78 6.37
C ILE A 88 -4.09 -3.31 5.18
N ASN A 89 -4.48 -4.45 4.61
CA ASN A 89 -3.82 -5.00 3.43
C ASN A 89 -4.38 -4.40 2.14
N GLY A 90 -5.70 -4.25 2.05
CA GLY A 90 -6.39 -3.84 0.84
C GLY A 90 -6.16 -2.38 0.46
N ILE A 91 -6.20 -1.45 1.42
CA ILE A 91 -6.07 -0.02 1.12
C ILE A 91 -4.68 0.33 0.54
N PRO A 92 -3.54 -0.10 1.12
CA PRO A 92 -2.23 0.12 0.51
C PRO A 92 -2.11 -0.47 -0.89
N LEU A 93 -2.67 -1.65 -1.13
CA LEU A 93 -2.67 -2.30 -2.45
C LEU A 93 -3.51 -1.52 -3.45
N LEU A 94 -4.72 -1.10 -3.06
CA LEU A 94 -5.58 -0.25 -3.88
C LEU A 94 -4.91 1.09 -4.19
N MET A 95 -4.19 1.67 -3.23
CA MET A 95 -3.45 2.91 -3.44
C MET A 95 -2.29 2.71 -4.43
N ALA A 96 -1.51 1.64 -4.27
CA ALA A 96 -0.45 1.29 -5.22
C ALA A 96 -0.99 1.08 -6.65
N PHE A 97 -2.12 0.38 -6.76
CA PHE A 97 -2.81 0.18 -8.04
C PHE A 97 -3.33 1.49 -8.64
N ALA A 98 -3.99 2.33 -7.84
CA ALA A 98 -4.50 3.63 -8.28
C ALA A 98 -3.35 4.54 -8.74
N THR A 99 -2.22 4.58 -8.02
CA THR A 99 -1.03 5.34 -8.42
C THR A 99 -0.48 4.83 -9.76
N TYR A 100 -0.44 3.52 -9.98
CA TYR A 100 -0.06 2.94 -11.27
C TYR A 100 -1.00 3.40 -12.39
N VAL A 101 -2.32 3.29 -12.20
CA VAL A 101 -3.31 3.70 -13.21
C VAL A 101 -3.20 5.20 -13.52
N ILE A 102 -3.04 6.05 -12.51
CA ILE A 102 -2.87 7.50 -12.68
C ILE A 102 -1.60 7.81 -13.47
N ALA A 103 -0.47 7.16 -13.14
CA ALA A 103 0.79 7.36 -13.86
C ALA A 103 0.69 6.88 -15.32
N ALA A 104 0.09 5.72 -15.54
CA ALA A 104 -0.14 5.14 -16.86
C ALA A 104 -0.99 6.06 -17.75
N VAL A 105 -2.12 6.53 -17.25
CA VAL A 105 -3.02 7.45 -17.96
C VAL A 105 -2.35 8.81 -18.18
N GLY A 106 -1.65 9.34 -17.17
CA GLY A 106 -0.92 10.60 -17.27
C GLY A 106 0.14 10.59 -18.37
N MET A 107 0.94 9.51 -18.44
CA MET A 107 1.95 9.34 -19.49
C MET A 107 1.32 9.25 -20.89
N ALA A 108 0.22 8.51 -21.04
CA ALA A 108 -0.50 8.40 -22.31
C ALA A 108 -1.04 9.75 -22.79
N LEU A 109 -1.58 10.57 -21.87
CA LEU A 109 -2.08 11.92 -22.18
C LEU A 109 -0.95 12.86 -22.61
N VAL A 110 0.18 12.88 -21.89
CA VAL A 110 1.33 13.72 -22.24
C VAL A 110 1.84 13.38 -23.64
N ILE A 111 2.02 12.10 -23.97
CA ILE A 111 2.50 11.67 -25.30
C ILE A 111 1.52 12.10 -26.39
N THR A 112 0.21 12.01 -26.15
CA THR A 112 -0.82 12.35 -27.14
C THR A 112 -0.93 13.86 -27.39
N VAL A 113 -0.74 14.68 -26.37
CA VAL A 113 -0.90 16.15 -26.45
C VAL A 113 0.38 16.86 -26.93
N SER A 114 1.55 16.26 -26.74
CA SER A 114 2.85 16.93 -27.01
C SER A 114 3.41 16.73 -28.43
N GLY A 115 2.82 15.85 -29.24
CA GLY A 115 3.36 15.48 -30.55
C GLY A 115 2.65 16.18 -31.71
N PRO A 116 3.36 16.57 -32.79
CA PRO A 116 2.70 16.96 -34.04
C PRO A 116 2.01 15.73 -34.63
N ILE A 117 0.68 15.67 -34.51
CA ILE A 117 -0.15 14.60 -35.08
C ILE A 117 -0.31 14.90 -36.58
N GLU A 118 0.76 14.76 -37.35
CA GLU A 118 0.74 15.14 -38.77
C GLU A 118 0.63 13.94 -39.72
N THR A 119 0.75 12.69 -39.24
CA THR A 119 0.51 11.50 -40.08
C THR A 119 -0.09 10.30 -39.33
N PRO A 120 -0.91 9.45 -40.00
CA PRO A 120 -1.45 8.22 -39.42
C PRO A 120 -0.39 7.24 -38.91
N LEU A 121 0.79 7.23 -39.53
CA LEU A 121 1.91 6.38 -39.17
C LEU A 121 2.50 6.76 -37.80
N VAL A 122 2.56 8.07 -37.49
CA VAL A 122 3.02 8.58 -36.19
C VAL A 122 2.03 8.21 -35.08
N VAL A 123 0.72 8.22 -35.36
CA VAL A 123 -0.32 7.81 -34.40
C VAL A 123 -0.20 6.32 -34.07
N ILE A 124 -0.04 5.46 -35.07
CA ILE A 124 0.12 4.01 -34.88
C ILE A 124 1.40 3.71 -34.08
N ALA A 125 2.51 4.36 -34.41
CA ALA A 125 3.77 4.21 -33.67
C ALA A 125 3.66 4.69 -32.21
N ALA A 126 3.00 5.83 -31.97
CA ALA A 126 2.76 6.35 -30.63
C ALA A 126 1.85 5.43 -29.80
N MET A 127 0.76 4.91 -30.39
CA MET A 127 -0.09 3.92 -29.73
C MET A 127 0.67 2.64 -29.41
N GLY A 128 1.53 2.16 -30.30
CA GLY A 128 2.38 1.00 -30.07
C GLY A 128 3.33 1.20 -28.89
N LEU A 129 3.96 2.38 -28.79
CA LEU A 129 4.83 2.74 -27.67
C LEU A 129 4.07 2.89 -26.36
N ILE A 130 2.86 3.46 -26.38
CA ILE A 130 1.98 3.55 -25.20
C ILE A 130 1.62 2.15 -24.71
N LEU A 131 1.19 1.25 -25.61
CA LEU A 131 0.85 -0.13 -25.25
C LEU A 131 2.06 -0.88 -24.67
N LEU A 132 3.24 -0.72 -25.27
CA LEU A 132 4.47 -1.31 -24.74
C LEU A 132 4.84 -0.75 -23.36
N ALA A 133 4.73 0.57 -23.17
CA ALA A 133 5.00 1.23 -21.90
C ALA A 133 4.01 0.80 -20.81
N LEU A 134 2.73 0.62 -21.15
CA LEU A 134 1.71 0.07 -20.25
C LEU A 134 2.03 -1.38 -19.87
N LEU A 135 2.43 -2.21 -20.84
CA LEU A 135 2.75 -3.62 -20.59
C LEU A 135 3.99 -3.78 -19.70
N VAL A 136 5.04 -3.01 -19.99
CA VAL A 136 6.26 -2.97 -19.16
C VAL A 136 5.96 -2.38 -17.77
N GLY A 137 5.20 -1.28 -17.72
CA GLY A 137 4.75 -0.65 -16.48
C GLY A 137 3.90 -1.59 -15.61
N PHE A 138 3.06 -2.40 -16.22
CA PHE A 138 2.26 -3.41 -15.53
C PHE A 138 3.14 -4.48 -14.89
N ALA A 139 4.17 -4.97 -15.59
CA ALA A 139 5.12 -5.93 -15.02
C ALA A 139 5.85 -5.35 -13.79
N PHE A 140 6.27 -4.08 -13.85
CA PHE A 140 6.85 -3.38 -12.70
C PHE A 140 5.85 -3.19 -11.56
N ALA A 141 4.61 -2.78 -11.88
CA ALA A 141 3.55 -2.63 -10.90
C ALA A 141 3.25 -3.95 -10.19
N ALA A 142 3.27 -5.08 -10.89
CA ALA A 142 3.09 -6.41 -10.30
C ALA A 142 4.17 -6.72 -9.25
N ILE A 143 5.44 -6.39 -9.52
CA ILE A 143 6.53 -6.58 -8.55
C ILE A 143 6.32 -5.71 -7.31
N VAL A 144 5.99 -4.42 -7.51
CA VAL A 144 5.68 -3.51 -6.39
C VAL A 144 4.49 -4.04 -5.59
N PHE A 145 3.48 -4.57 -6.26
CA PHE A 145 2.30 -5.16 -5.64
C PHE A 145 2.67 -6.35 -4.75
N VAL A 146 3.56 -7.23 -5.23
CA VAL A 146 4.09 -8.35 -4.45
C VAL A 146 4.87 -7.85 -3.23
N ILE A 147 5.73 -6.83 -3.40
CA ILE A 147 6.49 -6.25 -2.28
C ILE A 147 5.54 -5.68 -1.23
N VAL A 148 4.54 -4.88 -1.64
CA VAL A 148 3.55 -4.29 -0.73
C VAL A 148 2.73 -5.38 -0.04
N PHE A 149 2.23 -6.37 -0.81
CA PHE A 149 1.45 -7.48 -0.27
C PHE A 149 2.23 -8.28 0.77
N LEU A 150 3.47 -8.65 0.47
CA LEU A 150 4.31 -9.42 1.39
C LEU A 150 4.69 -8.59 2.62
N ALA A 151 5.15 -7.36 2.44
CA ALA A 151 5.64 -6.53 3.55
C ALA A 151 4.51 -6.14 4.51
N VAL A 152 3.35 -5.72 3.98
CA VAL A 152 2.17 -5.40 4.77
C VAL A 152 1.55 -6.66 5.36
N GLY A 153 1.46 -7.74 4.58
CA GLY A 153 0.92 -9.02 5.03
C GLY A 153 1.68 -9.61 6.21
N VAL A 154 3.02 -9.64 6.14
CA VAL A 154 3.86 -10.10 7.25
C VAL A 154 3.64 -9.24 8.50
N GLY A 155 3.62 -7.91 8.36
CA GLY A 155 3.40 -7.01 9.48
C GLY A 155 2.01 -7.19 10.10
N SER A 156 0.97 -7.28 9.27
CA SER A 156 -0.40 -7.54 9.71
C SER A 156 -0.55 -8.88 10.44
N ILE A 157 0.01 -9.96 9.90
CA ILE A 157 -0.04 -11.28 10.56
C ILE A 157 0.64 -11.19 11.93
N ALA A 158 1.85 -10.63 11.99
CA ALA A 158 2.57 -10.45 13.24
C ALA A 158 1.73 -9.62 14.23
N GLY A 159 1.15 -8.51 13.77
CA GLY A 159 0.41 -7.57 14.63
C GLY A 159 -0.86 -8.20 15.18
N TYR A 160 -1.57 -8.94 14.33
CA TYR A 160 -2.74 -9.73 14.72
C TYR A 160 -2.38 -10.79 15.78
N THR A 161 -1.34 -11.59 15.53
CA THR A 161 -0.91 -12.62 16.48
C THR A 161 -0.46 -12.03 17.82
N SER A 162 0.28 -10.92 17.81
CA SER A 162 0.70 -10.20 19.01
C SER A 162 -0.51 -9.68 19.79
N ALA A 163 -1.49 -9.08 19.11
CA ALA A 163 -2.70 -8.56 19.76
C ALA A 163 -3.49 -9.68 20.42
N ARG A 164 -3.73 -10.78 19.69
CA ARG A 164 -4.45 -11.94 20.22
C ARG A 164 -3.75 -12.54 21.45
N ALA A 165 -2.42 -12.64 21.43
CA ALA A 165 -1.65 -13.11 22.57
C ALA A 165 -1.82 -12.20 23.80
N VAL A 166 -1.75 -10.88 23.62
CA VAL A 166 -1.94 -9.91 24.70
C VAL A 166 -3.35 -9.96 25.27
N ILE A 167 -4.37 -9.97 24.41
CA ILE A 167 -5.78 -10.03 24.81
C ILE A 167 -6.07 -11.32 25.60
N TYR A 168 -5.55 -12.45 25.14
CA TYR A 168 -5.69 -13.73 25.84
C TYR A 168 -5.05 -13.70 27.23
N LEU A 169 -3.82 -13.18 27.32
CA LEU A 169 -3.09 -13.08 28.59
C LEU A 169 -3.78 -12.13 29.57
N TRP A 170 -4.32 -11.00 29.11
CA TRP A 170 -5.09 -10.10 29.97
C TRP A 170 -6.41 -10.70 30.45
N GLY A 171 -7.19 -11.32 29.58
CA GLY A 171 -8.44 -12.00 29.97
C GLY A 171 -8.20 -13.10 31.00
N SER A 172 -7.10 -13.85 30.87
CA SER A 172 -6.72 -14.90 31.83
C SER A 172 -6.36 -14.38 33.23
N ARG A 173 -5.93 -13.11 33.35
CA ARG A 173 -5.59 -12.49 34.64
C ARG A 173 -6.83 -11.97 35.35
N SER A 174 -7.78 -11.38 34.62
CA SER A 174 -9.04 -10.89 35.18
C SER A 174 -9.93 -12.01 35.72
N ALA A 175 -9.85 -13.24 35.18
CA ALA A 175 -10.60 -14.39 35.67
C ALA A 175 -10.02 -15.05 36.94
N ARG A 176 -8.83 -14.62 37.39
CA ARG A 176 -8.16 -15.14 38.61
C ARG A 176 -8.28 -14.20 39.81
N GLN A 177 -8.95 -13.06 39.65
CA GLN A 177 -9.26 -12.09 40.70
C GLN A 177 -10.73 -12.21 41.06
#